data_AF-A0A5C6CI71-F1
#
_entry.id   AF-A0A5C6CI71-F1
#
_cell.length_a   1.000
_cell.length_b   1.000
_cell.length_c   1.000
_cell.angle_alpha   90.00
_cell.angle_beta   90.00
_cell.angle_gamma   90.00
#
_symmetry.space_group_name_H-M   'P 1'
#
loop_
_entity.id
_entity.type
_entity.pdbx_description
1 polymer ?
#
loop_
_entity_poly.entity_id
_entity_poly.type
_entity_poly.pdbx_seq_one_letter_code
_entity_poly.pdbx_strand_id
1 'polypeptide(L)'
;MNIEFKLPKKKTETLELFESEKLFRSLERSHRLETKGGRVKPTAAFFRSLAKKLQSLGFDGCTPTAAFLVWIAVFNSIDILQKKTADESEIAFWYGINPWQLSETERAGLLANIHRVKAQDTLHRGDFDPTDYAYIHDIVMLATGDKDKANKARSDAMQRYVDKKTRAAS
;
A
#
# COMPACT_ATOMS: atom_id res chain seq x y z
N MET A 1 -58.55 -20.06 -7.09
CA MET A 1 -57.37 -20.95 -7.11
C MET A 1 -56.16 -20.09 -6.81
N ASN A 2 -55.71 -20.05 -5.54
CA ASN A 2 -54.55 -19.26 -5.14
C ASN A 2 -53.28 -20.08 -5.40
N ILE A 3 -52.42 -19.58 -6.29
CA ILE A 3 -51.11 -20.17 -6.54
C ILE A 3 -50.13 -19.44 -5.61
N GLU A 4 -49.79 -20.08 -4.49
CA GLU A 4 -48.70 -19.63 -3.62
C GLU A 4 -47.36 -19.96 -4.28
N PHE A 5 -46.63 -18.93 -4.71
CA PHE A 5 -45.22 -19.06 -5.05
C PHE A 5 -44.38 -19.08 -3.78
N LYS A 6 -44.02 -20.28 -3.30
CA LYS A 6 -42.97 -20.45 -2.30
C LYS A 6 -41.62 -20.19 -2.97
N LEU A 7 -41.13 -18.95 -2.88
CA LEU A 7 -39.74 -18.64 -3.22
C LEU A 7 -38.82 -19.46 -2.31
N PRO A 8 -37.84 -20.21 -2.85
CA PRO A 8 -36.89 -20.94 -2.03
C PRO A 8 -36.08 -19.94 -1.20
N LYS A 9 -36.21 -20.03 0.13
CA LYS A 9 -35.35 -19.32 1.08
C LYS A 9 -33.93 -19.92 0.98
N LYS A 10 -33.17 -19.55 -0.05
CA LYS A 10 -31.72 -19.76 -0.03
C LYS A 10 -31.14 -18.81 1.01
N LYS A 11 -30.46 -19.38 1.99
CA LYS A 11 -29.58 -18.65 2.91
C LYS A 11 -28.57 -17.92 2.02
N THR A 12 -28.66 -16.60 1.93
CA THR A 12 -27.60 -15.80 1.32
C THR A 12 -26.41 -15.91 2.29
N GLU A 13 -25.44 -16.76 1.98
CA GLU A 13 -24.21 -16.81 2.75
C GLU A 13 -23.41 -15.55 2.42
N THR A 14 -23.30 -14.64 3.40
CA THR A 14 -22.40 -13.50 3.30
C THR A 14 -20.97 -14.03 3.38
N LEU A 15 -20.22 -13.92 2.28
CA LEU A 15 -18.80 -14.24 2.28
C LEU A 15 -18.03 -13.03 2.84
N GLU A 16 -17.39 -13.19 3.99
CA GLU A 16 -16.55 -12.13 4.55
C GLU A 16 -15.34 -11.84 3.64
N LEU A 17 -14.86 -10.60 3.66
CA LEU A 17 -13.82 -10.13 2.74
C LEU A 17 -12.53 -10.96 2.83
N PHE A 18 -12.05 -11.26 4.05
CA PHE A 18 -10.83 -12.04 4.25
C PHE A 18 -11.00 -13.52 3.91
N GLU A 19 -12.18 -14.09 4.14
CA GLU A 19 -12.49 -15.46 3.73
C GLU A 19 -12.60 -15.57 2.20
N SER A 20 -13.13 -14.53 1.54
CA SER A 20 -13.11 -14.39 0.09
C SER A 20 -11.69 -14.36 -0.46
N GLU A 21 -10.81 -13.55 0.14
CA GLU A 21 -9.40 -13.46 -0.26
C GLU A 21 -8.69 -14.81 -0.13
N LYS A 22 -8.81 -15.48 1.03
CA LYS A 22 -8.20 -16.80 1.27
C LYS A 22 -8.67 -17.83 0.24
N LEU A 23 -9.98 -17.86 -0.03
CA LEU A 23 -10.58 -18.72 -1.03
C LEU A 23 -10.00 -18.46 -2.42
N PHE A 24 -9.92 -17.19 -2.83
CA PHE A 24 -9.43 -16.82 -4.16
C PHE A 24 -7.96 -17.16 -4.30
N ARG A 25 -7.12 -16.84 -3.31
CA ARG A 25 -5.69 -17.23 -3.30
C ARG A 25 -5.47 -18.75 -3.32
N SER A 26 -6.35 -19.52 -2.69
CA SER A 26 -6.31 -20.99 -2.77
C SER A 26 -6.57 -21.46 -4.21
N LEU A 27 -7.54 -20.84 -4.88
CA LEU A 27 -7.89 -21.16 -6.26
C LEU A 27 -6.82 -20.68 -7.27
N GLU A 28 -6.19 -19.52 -7.04
CA GLU A 28 -5.06 -19.06 -7.85
C GLU A 28 -3.89 -20.06 -7.79
N ARG A 29 -3.61 -20.60 -6.60
CA ARG A 29 -2.59 -21.64 -6.38
C ARG A 29 -2.94 -22.95 -7.07
N SER A 30 -4.19 -23.40 -7.00
CA SER A 30 -4.61 -24.64 -7.67
C SER A 30 -4.53 -24.53 -9.19
N HIS A 31 -4.76 -23.32 -9.74
CA HIS A 31 -4.59 -23.02 -11.15
C HIS A 31 -3.15 -22.68 -11.57
N ARG A 32 -2.20 -22.65 -10.62
CA ARG A 32 -0.78 -22.30 -10.86
C ARG A 32 -0.61 -21.02 -11.68
N LEU A 33 -1.37 -19.98 -11.31
CA LEU A 33 -1.33 -18.72 -12.05
C LEU A 33 0.06 -18.08 -11.98
N GLU A 34 0.51 -17.57 -13.11
CA GLU A 34 1.78 -16.85 -13.19
C GLU A 34 1.70 -15.52 -12.45
N THR A 35 2.79 -15.16 -11.78
CA THR A 35 2.98 -13.81 -11.22
C THR A 35 4.02 -13.08 -12.05
N LYS A 36 3.67 -11.92 -12.60
CA LYS A 36 4.59 -11.05 -13.35
C LYS A 36 4.55 -9.65 -12.76
N GLY A 37 5.71 -9.14 -12.32
CA GLY A 37 5.80 -7.82 -11.69
C GLY A 37 4.94 -7.68 -10.43
N GLY A 38 4.85 -8.75 -9.63
CA GLY A 38 4.01 -8.79 -8.42
C GLY A 38 2.51 -8.90 -8.68
N ARG A 39 2.05 -8.99 -9.93
CA ARG A 39 0.64 -9.14 -10.28
C ARG A 39 0.34 -10.55 -10.78
N VAL A 40 -0.75 -11.13 -10.28
CA VAL A 40 -1.26 -12.42 -10.75
C VAL A 40 -1.89 -12.23 -12.13
N LYS A 41 -1.58 -13.13 -13.07
CA LYS A 41 -2.16 -13.13 -14.41
C LYS A 41 -3.27 -14.19 -14.49
N PRO A 42 -4.55 -13.81 -14.32
CA PRO A 42 -5.64 -14.78 -14.33
C PRO A 42 -5.93 -15.30 -15.74
N THR A 43 -6.51 -16.49 -15.81
CA THR A 43 -6.87 -17.17 -17.06
C THR A 43 -8.38 -17.40 -17.16
N ALA A 44 -8.88 -17.64 -18.38
CA ALA A 44 -10.29 -18.00 -18.57
C ALA A 44 -10.69 -19.31 -17.87
N ALA A 45 -9.74 -20.24 -17.69
CA ALA A 45 -9.96 -21.48 -16.94
C ALA A 45 -10.13 -21.21 -15.43
N PHE A 46 -9.35 -20.27 -14.89
CA PHE A 46 -9.49 -19.81 -13.50
C PHE A 46 -10.86 -19.18 -13.26
N PHE A 47 -11.30 -18.23 -14.09
CA PHE A 47 -12.60 -17.57 -13.87
C PHE A 47 -13.80 -18.50 -14.02
N ARG A 48 -13.71 -19.53 -14.88
CA ARG A 48 -14.74 -20.58 -14.94
C ARG A 48 -14.81 -21.39 -13.64
N SER A 49 -13.66 -21.71 -13.05
CA SER A 49 -13.60 -22.44 -11.78
C SER A 49 -14.04 -21.56 -10.62
N LEU A 50 -13.69 -20.29 -10.64
CA LEU A 50 -14.12 -19.30 -9.65
C LEU A 50 -15.64 -19.10 -9.70
N ALA A 51 -16.22 -18.97 -10.89
CA ALA A 51 -17.67 -18.89 -11.07
C ALA A 51 -18.39 -20.11 -10.50
N LYS A 52 -17.92 -21.33 -10.78
CA LYS A 52 -18.46 -22.56 -10.18
C LYS A 52 -18.34 -22.56 -8.65
N LYS A 53 -17.21 -22.08 -8.12
CA LYS A 53 -17.00 -22.02 -6.67
C LYS A 53 -17.94 -21.00 -6.01
N LEU A 54 -18.12 -19.83 -6.62
CA LEU A 54 -19.08 -18.82 -6.14
C LEU A 54 -20.53 -19.35 -6.22
N GLN A 55 -20.90 -20.05 -7.28
CA GLN A 55 -22.22 -20.72 -7.36
C GLN A 55 -22.41 -21.73 -6.21
N SER A 56 -21.37 -22.50 -5.85
CA SER A 56 -21.43 -23.43 -4.72
C SER A 56 -21.60 -22.73 -3.36
N LEU A 57 -21.31 -21.43 -3.28
CA LEU A 57 -21.49 -20.58 -2.10
C LEU A 57 -22.80 -19.76 -2.15
N GLY A 58 -23.70 -20.07 -3.10
CA GLY A 58 -25.01 -19.41 -3.20
C GLY A 58 -25.08 -18.21 -4.14
N PHE A 59 -24.02 -17.88 -4.88
CA PHE A 59 -24.06 -16.87 -5.94
C PHE A 59 -24.69 -17.46 -7.22
N ASP A 60 -26.01 -17.60 -7.21
CA ASP A 60 -26.77 -18.22 -8.31
C ASP A 60 -26.54 -17.49 -9.63
N GLY A 61 -26.26 -18.26 -10.69
CA GLY A 61 -26.02 -17.71 -12.03
C GLY A 61 -24.71 -16.94 -12.18
N CYS A 62 -23.76 -17.03 -11.23
CA CYS A 62 -22.47 -16.34 -11.35
C CYS A 62 -21.74 -16.78 -12.63
N THR A 63 -21.55 -15.83 -13.56
CA THR A 63 -20.82 -16.05 -14.81
C THR A 63 -19.31 -15.86 -14.59
N PRO A 64 -18.43 -16.34 -15.50
CA PRO A 64 -17.00 -16.05 -15.42
C PRO A 64 -16.68 -14.55 -15.36
N THR A 65 -17.47 -13.72 -16.06
CA THR A 65 -17.34 -12.26 -16.01
C THR A 65 -17.73 -11.69 -14.64
N ALA A 66 -18.83 -12.18 -14.04
CA ALA A 66 -19.21 -11.77 -12.69
C ALA A 66 -18.15 -12.20 -11.66
N ALA A 67 -17.62 -13.42 -11.79
CA ALA A 67 -16.53 -13.93 -10.96
C ALA A 67 -15.26 -13.06 -11.05
N PHE A 68 -14.92 -12.58 -12.24
CA PHE A 68 -13.83 -11.63 -12.45
C PHE A 68 -14.06 -10.31 -11.70
N LEU A 69 -15.25 -9.72 -11.79
CA LEU A 69 -15.57 -8.48 -11.09
C LEU A 69 -15.50 -8.64 -9.57
N VAL A 70 -16.02 -9.76 -9.04
CA VAL A 70 -15.92 -10.08 -7.61
C VAL A 70 -14.46 -10.25 -7.18
N TRP A 71 -13.66 -10.97 -7.98
CA TRP A 71 -12.23 -11.13 -7.72
C TRP A 71 -11.51 -9.79 -7.65
N ILE A 72 -11.71 -8.91 -8.63
CA ILE A 72 -11.15 -7.54 -8.60
C ILE A 72 -11.60 -6.78 -7.36
N ALA A 73 -12.91 -6.78 -7.08
CA ALA A 73 -13.47 -6.01 -5.98
C ALA A 73 -12.84 -6.41 -4.64
N VAL A 74 -12.73 -7.72 -4.38
CA VAL A 74 -12.10 -8.25 -3.15
C VAL A 74 -10.66 -7.78 -3.03
N PHE A 75 -9.84 -7.95 -4.08
CA PHE A 75 -8.42 -7.55 -4.00
C PHE A 75 -8.23 -6.03 -3.90
N ASN A 76 -9.06 -5.23 -4.59
CA ASN A 76 -9.04 -3.78 -4.44
C ASN A 76 -9.43 -3.36 -3.01
N SER A 77 -10.43 -3.99 -2.41
CA SER A 77 -10.82 -3.70 -1.03
C SER A 77 -9.72 -4.06 -0.04
N ILE A 78 -9.05 -5.20 -0.22
CA ILE A 78 -7.90 -5.59 0.61
C ILE A 78 -6.75 -4.59 0.46
N ASP A 79 -6.40 -4.19 -0.76
CA ASP A 79 -5.34 -3.21 -1.02
C ASP A 79 -5.65 -1.85 -0.37
N ILE A 80 -6.91 -1.40 -0.44
CA ILE A 80 -7.34 -0.17 0.25
C ILE A 80 -7.18 -0.29 1.77
N LEU A 81 -7.58 -1.42 2.36
CA LEU A 81 -7.43 -1.63 3.81
C LEU A 81 -5.96 -1.69 4.24
N GLN A 82 -5.11 -2.35 3.44
CA GLN A 82 -3.67 -2.41 3.68
C GLN A 82 -3.02 -1.03 3.60
N LYS A 83 -3.39 -0.22 2.60
CA LYS A 83 -2.90 1.16 2.48
C LYS A 83 -3.35 2.04 3.63
N LYS A 84 -4.64 2.00 4.00
CA LYS A 84 -5.17 2.76 5.13
C LYS A 84 -4.46 2.41 6.44
N THR A 85 -4.27 1.12 6.71
CA THR A 85 -3.55 0.68 7.92
C THR A 85 -2.07 1.04 7.90
N ALA A 86 -1.42 1.05 6.72
CA ALA A 86 -0.05 1.54 6.57
C ALA A 86 0.05 3.04 6.86
N ASP A 87 -0.86 3.85 6.31
CA ASP A 87 -0.94 5.29 6.55
C ASP A 87 -1.18 5.60 8.04
N GLU A 88 -2.11 4.88 8.68
CA GLU A 88 -2.39 4.99 10.11
C GLU A 88 -1.15 4.63 10.95
N SER A 89 -0.45 3.55 10.59
CA SER A 89 0.77 3.12 11.29
C SER A 89 1.90 4.14 11.16
N GLU A 90 2.07 4.72 9.99
CA GLU A 90 3.02 5.79 9.71
C GLU A 90 2.71 7.04 10.56
N ILE A 91 1.45 7.45 10.64
CA ILE A 91 1.04 8.56 11.51
C ILE A 91 1.35 8.24 12.99
N ALA A 92 0.98 7.06 13.46
CA ALA A 92 1.20 6.66 14.84
C ALA A 92 2.68 6.66 15.22
N PHE A 93 3.53 6.13 14.33
CA PHE A 93 4.97 6.05 14.56
C PHE A 93 5.64 7.43 14.57
N TRP A 94 5.39 8.27 13.55
CA TRP A 94 6.12 9.53 13.38
C TRP A 94 5.58 10.68 14.21
N TYR A 95 4.28 10.69 14.50
CA TYR A 95 3.64 11.77 15.27
C TYR A 95 3.32 11.38 16.71
N GLY A 96 3.38 10.09 17.07
CA GLY A 96 3.08 9.62 18.43
C GLY A 96 1.61 9.80 18.84
N ILE A 97 0.70 9.89 17.87
CA ILE A 97 -0.73 10.11 18.10
C ILE A 97 -1.57 8.94 17.60
N ASN A 98 -2.76 8.77 18.17
CA ASN A 98 -3.70 7.74 17.74
C ASN A 98 -4.44 8.18 16.45
N PRO A 99 -4.20 7.52 15.29
CA PRO A 99 -4.77 7.94 14.01
C PRO A 99 -6.28 7.64 13.86
N TRP A 100 -6.82 6.73 14.68
CA TRP A 100 -8.25 6.36 14.67
C TRP A 100 -9.15 7.42 15.32
N GLN A 101 -8.55 8.35 16.09
CA GLN A 101 -9.26 9.48 16.70
C GLN A 101 -9.28 10.73 15.80
N LEU A 102 -8.58 10.69 14.66
CA LEU A 102 -8.47 11.81 13.75
C LEU A 102 -9.59 11.79 12.71
N SER A 103 -9.98 12.96 12.24
CA SER A 103 -10.76 13.11 11.01
C SER A 103 -9.93 12.73 9.78
N GLU A 104 -10.60 12.48 8.65
CA GLU A 104 -9.92 12.18 7.39
C GLU A 104 -9.04 13.35 6.91
N THR A 105 -9.51 14.58 7.09
CA THR A 105 -8.76 15.80 6.74
C THR A 105 -7.49 15.95 7.57
N GLU A 106 -7.55 15.68 8.88
CA GLU A 106 -6.38 15.74 9.76
C GLU A 106 -5.34 14.67 9.38
N ARG A 107 -5.77 13.43 9.13
CA ARG A 107 -4.87 12.37 8.64
C ARG A 107 -4.20 12.78 7.34
N ALA A 108 -4.95 13.31 6.37
CA ALA A 108 -4.40 13.76 5.10
C ALA A 108 -3.36 14.88 5.28
N GLY A 109 -3.62 15.85 6.16
CA GLY A 109 -2.67 16.91 6.48
C GLY A 109 -1.37 16.41 7.10
N LEU A 110 -1.45 15.42 8.00
CA LEU A 110 -0.27 14.80 8.61
C LEU A 110 0.53 13.98 7.60
N LEU A 111 -0.13 13.16 6.78
CA LEU A 111 0.53 12.39 5.72
C LEU A 111 1.23 13.30 4.72
N ALA A 112 0.63 14.45 4.37
CA ALA A 112 1.26 15.42 3.47
C ALA A 112 2.58 16.00 4.04
N ASN A 113 2.71 16.07 5.37
CA ASN A 113 3.89 16.59 6.06
C ASN A 113 4.87 15.48 6.52
N ILE A 114 4.55 14.20 6.31
CA ILE A 114 5.33 13.09 6.87
C ILE A 114 6.76 13.04 6.32
N HIS A 115 6.95 13.36 5.05
CA HIS A 115 8.26 13.38 4.41
C HIS A 115 9.19 14.43 5.04
N ARG A 116 8.63 15.57 5.47
CA ARG A 116 9.37 16.60 6.18
C ARG A 116 9.78 16.14 7.58
N VAL A 117 8.89 15.47 8.31
CA VAL A 117 9.20 14.92 9.64
C VAL A 117 10.29 13.86 9.55
N LYS A 118 10.20 12.95 8.58
CA LYS A 118 11.24 11.95 8.29
C LYS A 118 12.59 12.61 8.00
N ALA A 119 12.60 13.64 7.15
CA ALA A 119 13.83 14.37 6.82
C ALA A 119 14.44 15.09 8.04
N GLN A 120 13.61 15.67 8.92
CA GLN A 120 14.07 16.29 10.16
C GLN A 120 14.68 15.27 11.12
N ASP A 121 14.06 14.10 11.28
CA ASP A 121 14.60 13.02 12.11
C ASP A 121 15.92 12.46 11.55
N THR A 122 16.00 12.21 10.23
CA THR A 122 17.27 11.78 9.59
C THR A 122 18.39 12.81 9.80
N LEU A 123 18.10 14.10 9.64
CA LEU A 123 19.06 15.16 9.92
C LEU A 123 19.49 15.20 11.39
N HIS A 124 18.54 15.00 12.30
CA HIS A 124 18.79 14.99 13.73
C HIS A 124 19.68 13.81 14.16
N ARG A 125 19.41 12.61 13.62
CA ARG A 125 20.18 11.38 13.93
C ARG A 125 21.53 11.34 13.23
N GLY A 126 21.70 12.06 12.13
CA GLY A 126 22.91 11.97 11.31
C GLY A 126 22.97 10.67 10.50
N ASP A 127 21.83 10.02 10.24
CA ASP A 127 21.72 8.74 9.53
C ASP A 127 21.85 8.93 8.00
N PHE A 128 22.97 9.51 7.56
CA PHE A 128 23.28 9.76 6.15
C PHE A 128 24.79 9.84 5.90
N ASP A 129 25.22 9.62 4.66
CA ASP A 129 26.63 9.81 4.30
C ASP A 129 26.95 11.32 4.30
N PRO A 130 27.88 11.80 5.16
CA PRO A 130 28.22 13.22 5.25
C PRO A 130 28.92 13.76 3.99
N THR A 131 29.25 12.91 3.03
CA THR A 131 29.88 13.27 1.74
C THR A 131 28.92 13.21 0.55
N ASP A 132 27.70 12.71 0.74
CA ASP A 132 26.66 12.73 -0.30
C ASP A 132 26.00 14.11 -0.35
N TYR A 133 26.68 15.04 -1.01
CA TYR A 133 26.25 16.43 -1.12
C TYR A 133 24.91 16.59 -1.87
N ALA A 134 24.54 15.66 -2.76
CA ALA A 134 23.26 15.71 -3.47
C ALA A 134 22.12 15.33 -2.52
N TYR A 135 22.27 14.22 -1.81
CA TYR A 135 21.30 13.79 -0.81
C TYR A 135 21.15 14.81 0.33
N ILE A 136 22.26 15.38 0.82
CA ILE A 136 22.26 16.39 1.89
C ILE A 136 21.51 17.65 1.46
N HIS A 137 21.69 18.11 0.22
CA HIS A 137 20.92 19.23 -0.31
C HIS A 137 19.41 18.93 -0.24
N ASP A 138 19.01 17.79 -0.79
CA ASP A 138 17.60 17.44 -0.95
C ASP A 138 16.91 17.22 0.39
N ILE A 139 17.58 16.56 1.35
CA ILE A 139 17.00 16.32 2.67
C ILE A 139 16.91 17.60 3.50
N VAL A 140 17.88 18.52 3.40
CA VAL A 140 17.81 19.83 4.07
C VAL A 140 16.71 20.69 3.47
N MET A 141 16.58 20.70 2.14
CA MET A 141 15.49 21.40 1.46
C MET A 141 14.13 20.84 1.90
N LEU A 142 13.99 19.51 1.97
CA LEU A 142 12.76 18.86 2.39
C LEU A 142 12.42 19.14 3.86
N ALA A 143 13.41 19.12 4.75
CA ALA A 143 13.23 19.35 6.19
C ALA A 143 12.89 20.81 6.54
N THR A 144 13.49 21.77 5.82
CA THR A 144 13.46 23.19 6.18
C THR A 144 12.68 24.08 5.22
N GLY A 145 12.53 23.68 3.96
CA GLY A 145 12.00 24.54 2.89
C GLY A 145 12.92 25.70 2.50
N ASP A 146 14.15 25.75 3.03
CA ASP A 146 15.06 26.89 2.90
C ASP A 146 16.21 26.54 1.94
N LYS A 147 16.18 27.18 0.77
CA LYS A 147 17.15 26.95 -0.31
C LYS A 147 18.56 27.38 0.08
N ASP A 148 18.71 28.44 0.88
CA ASP A 148 20.02 28.95 1.26
C ASP A 148 20.68 28.01 2.27
N LYS A 149 19.91 27.48 3.23
CA LYS A 149 20.38 26.42 4.13
C LYS A 149 20.76 25.15 3.37
N ALA A 150 19.96 24.73 2.40
CA ALA A 150 20.24 23.55 1.57
C ALA A 150 21.53 23.72 0.75
N ASN A 151 21.72 24.88 0.11
CA ASN A 151 22.94 25.19 -0.65
C ASN A 151 24.19 25.26 0.23
N LYS A 152 24.05 25.82 1.44
CA LYS A 152 25.15 25.86 2.42
C LYS A 152 25.54 24.44 2.83
N ALA A 153 24.57 23.62 3.24
CA ALA A 153 24.82 22.23 3.64
C ALA A 153 25.46 21.40 2.52
N ARG A 154 25.01 21.60 1.27
CA ARG A 154 25.63 20.99 0.08
C ARG A 154 27.09 21.37 -0.07
N SER A 155 27.41 22.66 0.07
CA SER A 155 28.79 23.16 -0.04
C SER A 155 29.68 22.56 1.05
N ASP A 156 29.19 22.50 2.29
CA ASP A 156 29.92 21.90 3.41
C ASP A 156 30.18 20.40 3.19
N ALA A 157 29.20 19.66 2.67
CA ALA A 157 29.35 18.24 2.32
C ALA A 157 30.33 18.01 1.17
N MET A 158 30.31 18.87 0.16
CA MET A 158 31.25 18.83 -0.95
C MET A 158 32.69 19.05 -0.48
N GLN A 159 32.90 20.00 0.43
CA GLN A 159 34.22 20.23 1.02
C GLN A 159 34.72 18.97 1.77
N ARG A 160 33.86 18.33 2.56
CA ARG A 160 34.20 17.08 3.26
C ARG A 160 34.56 15.94 2.31
N TYR A 161 33.85 15.83 1.18
CA TYR A 161 34.18 14.86 0.14
C TYR A 161 35.58 15.12 -0.45
N VAL A 162 35.90 16.37 -0.77
CA VAL A 162 37.22 16.77 -1.29
C VAL A 162 38.31 16.45 -0.27
N ASP A 163 38.12 16.84 0.99
CA ASP A 163 39.08 16.58 2.07
C ASP A 163 39.33 15.07 2.29
N LYS A 164 38.27 14.26 2.20
CA LYS A 164 38.37 12.79 2.27
C LYS A 164 39.20 12.23 1.12
N LYS A 165 39.04 12.77 -0.09
CA LYS A 165 39.77 12.33 -1.29
C LYS A 165 41.24 12.76 -1.28
N THR A 166 41.54 13.97 -0.83
CA THR A 166 42.93 14.46 -0.77
C THR A 166 43.74 13.77 0.33
N ARG A 167 43.13 13.51 1.49
CA ARG A 167 43.77 12.73 2.57
C ARG A 167 43.98 11.26 2.24
N ALA A 168 43.10 10.66 1.42
CA ALA A 168 43.27 9.29 0.96
C ALA A 168 44.35 9.14 -0.13
N ALA A 169 44.79 10.24 -0.73
CA ALA A 169 45.82 10.28 -1.77
C ALA A 169 47.21 10.69 -1.24
N SER A 170 47.32 10.99 0.06
CA SER A 170 48.56 11.33 0.77
C SER A 170 49.02 10.14 1.62
#